data_AF-A0A2S7PR94-F1
#
_entry.id   AF-A0A2S7PR94-F1
#
_cell.length_a   1.000
_cell.length_b   1.000
_cell.length_c   1.000
_cell.angle_alpha   90.00
_cell.angle_beta   90.00
_cell.angle_gamma   90.00
#
_symmetry.space_group_name_H-M   'P 1'
#
loop_
_entity.id
_entity.type
_entity.pdbx_description
1 polymer ?
#
loop_
_entity_poly.entity_id
_entity_poly.type
_entity_poly.pdbx_seq_one_letter_code
_entity_poly.pdbx_strand_id
1 'polypeptide(L)'
;MPSTKRLNGVSAIDETEPLLAPVSEPVPTAAEPELQLDLTATPPKATENDDDDDRPLPVAQILFLCYVRLMEPVAFFSVFAFLGQMLWEIGDIEKEEVGFYYGLVGSLFSLTEMLLMIPWGRASDRFGRKPVLVISLTGVGLATGVLGFGQAIWQLVLLRCLAGFFAATIVTVRTMISENSSPKTQARAFGYFSVAGNIGILVGPLIGGALSEPAKQYPSVFGGIKLFEDFPYALATICIGLFGLSAALVAIFFIKETLGTRSYTKAGAQEKMTIRQLLNFPGVLRCVYLSWHLNLMSVVYTSGTIFIFSQPKLVSIQFQRITDRKFSNSCVLVYSCLWGRT
;
A
#
# COMPACT_ATOMS: atom_id res chain seq x y z
N MET A 1 9.98 -72.58 -28.96
CA MET A 1 10.06 -71.53 -30.01
C MET A 1 9.76 -70.17 -29.36
N PRO A 2 10.44 -69.10 -29.79
CA PRO A 2 11.17 -68.08 -29.01
C PRO A 2 10.26 -66.95 -28.47
N SER A 3 10.67 -65.89 -27.76
CA SER A 3 11.81 -65.48 -26.90
C SER A 3 11.45 -64.08 -26.32
N THR A 4 12.05 -63.76 -25.18
CA THR A 4 12.01 -62.60 -24.27
C THR A 4 12.04 -61.16 -24.87
N LYS A 5 11.42 -60.16 -24.19
CA LYS A 5 12.09 -59.09 -23.36
C LYS A 5 11.17 -57.89 -23.00
N ARG A 6 11.30 -57.39 -21.76
CA ARG A 6 10.93 -56.03 -21.31
C ARG A 6 12.07 -55.03 -21.62
N LEU A 7 11.75 -53.74 -21.81
CA LEU A 7 12.23 -52.54 -21.06
C LEU A 7 12.16 -51.22 -21.87
N ASN A 8 11.68 -50.15 -21.21
CA ASN A 8 11.94 -48.69 -21.35
C ASN A 8 11.53 -48.03 -22.70
N GLY A 9 11.04 -46.79 -22.83
CA GLY A 9 11.06 -45.58 -22.01
C GLY A 9 11.48 -44.38 -22.90
N VAL A 10 10.62 -43.35 -22.98
CA VAL A 10 10.91 -41.91 -23.31
C VAL A 10 11.17 -41.47 -24.76
N SER A 11 10.34 -40.53 -25.27
CA SER A 11 10.70 -39.17 -25.75
C SER A 11 9.46 -38.49 -26.36
N ALA A 12 8.91 -37.44 -25.73
CA ALA A 12 9.24 -36.02 -25.95
C ALA A 12 8.97 -35.59 -27.41
N ILE A 13 7.80 -34.96 -27.64
CA ILE A 13 7.54 -34.23 -28.88
C ILE A 13 7.92 -32.77 -28.60
N ASP A 14 8.96 -32.37 -29.30
CA ASP A 14 9.71 -31.12 -29.22
C ASP A 14 9.01 -30.01 -30.03
N GLU A 15 8.90 -28.81 -29.47
CA GLU A 15 8.20 -27.65 -30.05
C GLU A 15 9.08 -26.86 -31.03
N THR A 16 9.73 -27.54 -31.97
CA THR A 16 10.52 -26.86 -33.01
C THR A 16 10.45 -27.58 -34.35
N GLU A 17 9.42 -27.32 -35.18
CA GLU A 17 9.58 -27.26 -36.65
C GLU A 17 8.36 -26.63 -37.37
N PRO A 18 8.56 -25.93 -38.51
CA PRO A 18 7.62 -24.95 -39.07
C PRO A 18 6.60 -25.54 -40.05
N LEU A 19 5.34 -25.10 -39.95
CA LEU A 19 4.22 -25.50 -40.82
C LEU A 19 4.19 -24.72 -42.14
N LEU A 20 4.82 -25.25 -43.20
CA LEU A 20 4.55 -24.82 -44.58
C LEU A 20 4.63 -26.01 -45.54
N ALA A 21 3.49 -26.43 -46.09
CA ALA A 21 3.28 -26.61 -47.54
C ALA A 21 1.86 -27.16 -47.87
N PRO A 22 1.35 -26.89 -49.09
CA PRO A 22 -0.07 -26.85 -49.47
C PRO A 22 -0.53 -28.10 -50.25
N VAL A 23 -1.79 -28.14 -50.75
CA VAL A 23 -2.23 -28.70 -52.08
C VAL A 23 -3.75 -29.05 -52.13
N SER A 24 -4.50 -28.26 -52.92
CA SER A 24 -5.62 -28.50 -53.89
C SER A 24 -6.81 -29.49 -53.69
N GLU A 25 -8.05 -28.93 -53.68
CA GLU A 25 -9.21 -29.05 -54.65
C GLU A 25 -9.64 -30.40 -55.34
N PRO A 26 -10.88 -30.58 -55.91
CA PRO A 26 -12.29 -30.45 -55.41
C PRO A 26 -13.28 -31.58 -55.91
N VAL A 27 -14.62 -31.36 -55.81
CA VAL A 27 -15.84 -31.96 -56.51
C VAL A 27 -16.67 -33.15 -55.88
N PRO A 28 -17.98 -33.42 -56.24
CA PRO A 28 -19.19 -33.07 -55.43
C PRO A 28 -20.32 -34.16 -55.31
N THR A 29 -21.45 -33.80 -54.64
CA THR A 29 -22.87 -34.25 -54.85
C THR A 29 -23.53 -35.15 -53.80
N ALA A 30 -24.58 -34.61 -53.15
CA ALA A 30 -25.96 -35.14 -52.99
C ALA A 30 -26.52 -34.83 -51.58
N ALA A 31 -27.75 -34.31 -51.55
CA ALA A 31 -28.39 -33.64 -50.43
C ALA A 31 -29.22 -34.59 -49.52
N GLU A 32 -29.29 -34.26 -48.22
CA GLU A 32 -30.50 -34.29 -47.37
C GLU A 32 -30.23 -33.51 -46.05
N PRO A 33 -31.25 -32.93 -45.39
CA PRO A 33 -31.08 -31.79 -44.50
C PRO A 33 -31.01 -32.21 -43.02
N GLU A 34 -29.81 -32.20 -42.42
CA GLU A 34 -29.64 -32.38 -40.98
C GLU A 34 -28.97 -31.16 -40.32
N LEU A 35 -29.80 -30.42 -39.58
CA LEU A 35 -29.50 -29.59 -38.41
C LEU A 35 -28.03 -29.13 -38.24
N GLN A 36 -27.63 -28.12 -39.01
CA GLN A 36 -26.36 -27.43 -38.80
C GLN A 36 -26.44 -26.59 -37.52
N LEU A 37 -25.83 -27.11 -36.46
CA LEU A 37 -25.28 -26.29 -35.38
C LEU A 37 -24.23 -25.38 -36.06
N ASP A 38 -24.59 -24.12 -36.28
CA ASP A 38 -23.75 -23.12 -36.93
C ASP A 38 -22.51 -22.83 -36.06
N LEU A 39 -21.49 -23.69 -36.21
CA LEU A 39 -20.13 -23.52 -35.68
C LEU A 39 -19.33 -22.48 -36.50
N THR A 40 -19.98 -21.78 -37.43
CA THR A 40 -19.43 -20.63 -38.18
C THR A 40 -19.91 -19.28 -37.64
N ALA A 41 -20.66 -19.25 -36.54
CA ALA A 41 -20.71 -18.07 -35.69
C ALA A 41 -19.32 -17.89 -35.06
N THR A 42 -18.45 -17.21 -35.81
CA THR A 42 -17.36 -16.42 -35.21
C THR A 42 -18.00 -15.74 -34.00
N PRO A 43 -17.50 -15.93 -32.75
CA PRO A 43 -18.02 -15.16 -31.63
C PRO A 43 -18.03 -13.72 -32.12
N PRO A 44 -19.10 -12.92 -31.88
CA PRO A 44 -19.13 -11.56 -32.36
C PRO A 44 -17.78 -11.01 -31.99
N LYS A 45 -16.96 -10.68 -33.00
CA LYS A 45 -15.68 -10.02 -32.76
C LYS A 45 -16.16 -8.83 -31.98
N ALA A 46 -15.97 -8.89 -30.65
CA ALA A 46 -15.83 -7.68 -29.90
C ALA A 46 -14.78 -7.00 -30.75
N THR A 47 -15.18 -5.91 -31.39
CA THR A 47 -14.24 -4.86 -31.71
C THR A 47 -13.67 -4.45 -30.35
N GLU A 48 -12.84 -5.33 -29.78
CA GLU A 48 -11.70 -4.96 -28.97
C GLU A 48 -11.00 -4.00 -29.89
N ASN A 49 -11.21 -2.72 -29.60
CA ASN A 49 -10.50 -1.65 -30.26
C ASN A 49 -9.04 -1.92 -29.94
N ASP A 50 -8.31 -2.62 -30.82
CA ASP A 50 -6.86 -2.83 -30.77
C ASP A 50 -6.14 -1.47 -30.57
N ASP A 51 -6.80 -0.37 -30.95
CA ASP A 51 -6.38 1.02 -30.73
C ASP A 51 -6.24 1.43 -29.24
N ASP A 52 -6.89 0.74 -28.28
CA ASP A 52 -6.82 1.11 -26.86
C ASP A 52 -5.56 0.55 -26.15
N ASP A 53 -5.06 -0.59 -26.63
CA ASP A 53 -3.99 -1.36 -25.99
C ASP A 53 -2.59 -0.78 -26.29
N ASP A 54 -2.46 -0.09 -27.43
CA ASP A 54 -1.22 0.54 -27.93
C ASP A 54 -1.06 2.03 -27.58
N ARG A 55 -1.96 2.60 -26.75
CA ARG A 55 -1.82 4.00 -26.34
C ARG A 55 -0.53 4.20 -25.53
N PRO A 56 0.31 5.18 -25.91
CA PRO A 56 1.53 5.47 -25.15
C PRO A 56 1.17 5.97 -23.75
N LEU A 57 1.92 5.52 -22.75
CA LEU A 57 1.75 5.94 -21.37
C LEU A 57 1.83 7.47 -21.26
N PRO A 58 0.87 8.13 -20.59
CA PRO A 58 1.00 9.54 -20.25
C PRO A 58 2.04 9.70 -19.12
N VAL A 59 3.32 9.63 -19.47
CA VAL A 59 4.45 9.59 -18.51
C VAL A 59 4.42 10.78 -17.55
N ALA A 60 4.04 11.97 -18.02
CA ALA A 60 3.92 13.15 -17.16
C ALA A 60 2.86 12.96 -16.05
N GLN A 61 1.69 12.40 -16.38
CA GLN A 61 0.63 12.17 -15.40
C GLN A 61 1.03 11.10 -14.38
N ILE A 62 1.72 10.04 -14.84
CA ILE A 62 2.26 9.01 -13.96
C ILE A 62 3.33 9.58 -13.04
N LEU A 63 4.18 10.48 -13.54
CA LEU A 63 5.21 11.14 -12.73
C LEU A 63 4.59 12.02 -11.63
N PHE A 64 3.54 12.77 -11.94
CA PHE A 64 2.81 13.55 -10.91
C PHE A 64 2.14 12.65 -9.87
N LEU A 65 1.54 11.53 -10.31
CA LEU A 65 0.96 10.52 -9.40
C LEU A 65 2.05 9.87 -8.52
N CYS A 66 3.24 9.63 -9.07
CA CYS A 66 4.40 9.13 -8.33
C CYS A 66 4.91 10.15 -7.31
N TYR A 67 4.96 11.44 -7.67
CA TYR A 67 5.33 12.50 -6.73
C TYR A 67 4.37 12.57 -5.54
N VAL A 68 3.06 12.54 -5.83
CA VAL A 68 2.03 12.52 -4.80
C VAL A 68 2.12 11.27 -3.91
N ARG A 69 2.46 10.12 -4.51
CA ARG A 69 2.66 8.85 -3.78
C ARG A 69 3.83 8.90 -2.78
N LEU A 70 4.80 9.81 -2.96
CA LEU A 70 5.92 9.97 -2.03
C LEU A 70 5.47 10.52 -0.67
N MET A 71 4.41 11.32 -0.63
CA MET A 71 3.98 12.00 0.59
C MET A 71 3.69 11.03 1.75
N GLU A 72 2.92 9.98 1.47
CA GLU A 72 2.49 9.01 2.49
C GLU A 72 3.66 8.25 3.16
N PRO A 73 4.60 7.62 2.44
CA PRO A 73 5.75 6.97 3.05
C PRO A 73 6.70 7.98 3.70
N VAL A 74 6.89 9.18 3.12
CA VAL A 74 7.69 10.23 3.76
C VAL A 74 7.08 10.62 5.12
N ALA A 75 5.77 10.82 5.17
CA ALA A 75 5.07 11.20 6.41
C ALA A 75 5.04 10.05 7.43
N PHE A 76 4.93 8.80 7.01
CA PHE A 76 4.92 7.65 7.92
C PHE A 76 6.32 7.34 8.49
N PHE A 77 7.34 7.26 7.62
CA PHE A 77 8.68 6.84 8.03
C PHE A 77 9.50 7.95 8.71
N SER A 78 9.26 9.22 8.36
CA SER A 78 9.95 10.34 9.02
C SER A 78 9.69 10.39 10.51
N VAL A 79 8.46 10.08 10.91
CA VAL A 79 8.09 10.18 12.31
C VAL A 79 8.78 9.12 13.16
N PHE A 80 9.00 7.92 12.63
CA PHE A 80 9.76 6.90 13.35
C PHE A 80 11.21 7.30 13.66
N ALA A 81 11.79 8.25 12.91
CA ALA A 81 13.15 8.72 13.17
C ALA A 81 13.28 9.51 14.48
N PHE A 82 12.24 10.25 14.89
CA PHE A 82 12.31 11.14 16.05
C PHE A 82 11.24 10.85 17.13
N LEU A 83 10.22 10.04 16.84
CA LEU A 83 9.12 9.76 17.77
C LEU A 83 9.57 9.19 19.12
N GLY A 84 10.63 8.36 19.12
CA GLY A 84 11.18 7.80 20.35
C GLY A 84 11.72 8.87 21.31
N GLN A 85 12.50 9.82 20.77
CA GLN A 85 13.02 10.94 21.54
C GLN A 85 11.89 11.89 21.97
N MET A 86 10.96 12.18 21.06
CA MET A 86 9.79 13.01 21.34
C MET A 86 8.92 12.47 22.49
N LEU A 87 8.69 11.15 22.55
CA LEU A 87 7.95 10.52 23.64
C LEU A 87 8.70 10.56 24.97
N TRP A 88 10.03 10.43 24.94
CA TRP A 88 10.86 10.51 26.14
C TRP A 88 10.86 11.91 26.75
N GLU A 89 10.93 12.95 25.91
CA GLU A 89 10.93 14.35 26.36
C GLU A 89 9.55 14.83 26.83
N ILE A 90 8.48 14.40 26.16
CA ILE A 90 7.11 14.83 26.48
C ILE A 90 6.51 14.07 27.68
N GLY A 91 6.83 12.79 27.81
CA GLY A 91 6.15 11.92 28.74
C GLY A 91 6.61 12.05 30.20
N ASP A 92 7.85 12.50 30.44
CA ASP A 92 8.58 12.20 31.68
C ASP A 92 8.43 10.72 32.10
N ILE A 93 8.36 9.85 31.09
CA ILE A 93 8.09 8.42 31.25
C ILE A 93 9.43 7.71 31.45
N GLU A 94 9.44 6.72 32.34
CA GLU A 94 10.55 5.77 32.47
C GLU A 94 10.97 5.24 31.09
N LYS A 95 12.27 5.22 30.78
CA LYS A 95 12.81 4.83 29.46
C LYS A 95 12.26 3.48 28.98
N GLU A 96 11.89 2.64 29.95
CA GLU A 96 11.25 1.36 29.80
C GLU A 96 9.90 1.41 29.07
N GLU A 97 9.03 2.36 29.38
CA GLU A 97 7.67 2.40 28.83
C GLU A 97 7.58 3.14 27.48
N VAL A 98 8.63 3.87 27.09
CA VAL A 98 8.70 4.60 25.81
C VAL A 98 8.45 3.66 24.63
N GLY A 99 8.98 2.43 24.68
CA GLY A 99 8.76 1.43 23.64
C GLY A 99 7.29 1.01 23.47
N PHE A 100 6.53 0.93 24.57
CA PHE A 100 5.10 0.62 24.53
C PHE A 100 4.30 1.74 23.87
N TYR A 101 4.53 2.99 24.28
CA TYR A 101 3.86 4.15 23.68
C TYR A 101 4.26 4.37 22.22
N TYR A 102 5.52 4.13 21.87
CA TYR A 102 5.98 4.18 20.47
C TYR A 102 5.19 3.21 19.58
N GLY A 103 5.07 1.96 20.02
CA GLY A 103 4.28 0.94 19.32
C GLY A 103 2.79 1.26 19.30
N LEU A 104 2.25 1.80 20.39
CA LEU A 104 0.84 2.21 20.49
C LEU A 104 0.51 3.32 19.47
N VAL A 105 1.34 4.35 19.40
CA VAL A 105 1.16 5.47 18.45
C VAL A 105 1.27 4.99 17.00
N GLY A 106 2.23 4.12 16.69
CA GLY A 106 2.38 3.53 15.36
C GLY A 106 1.20 2.63 14.96
N SER A 107 0.75 1.77 15.87
CA SER A 107 -0.36 0.83 15.60
C SER A 107 -1.71 1.53 15.44
N LEU A 108 -1.98 2.60 16.20
CA LEU A 108 -3.22 3.37 16.06
C LEU A 108 -3.33 4.09 14.71
N PHE A 109 -2.20 4.58 14.18
CA PHE A 109 -2.15 5.11 12.81
C PHE A 109 -2.57 4.05 11.80
N SER A 110 -1.92 2.88 11.81
CA SER A 110 -2.21 1.79 10.86
C SER A 110 -3.61 1.21 11.04
N LEU A 111 -4.13 1.14 12.28
CA LEU A 111 -5.50 0.72 12.56
C LEU A 111 -6.51 1.67 11.93
N THR A 112 -6.29 2.98 12.09
CA THR A 112 -7.18 4.01 11.54
C THR A 112 -7.17 3.99 10.01
N GLU A 113 -5.97 3.90 9.42
CA GLU A 113 -5.79 3.75 7.97
C GLU A 113 -6.51 2.50 7.43
N MET A 114 -6.34 1.35 8.08
CA MET A 114 -7.00 0.09 7.70
C MET A 114 -8.52 0.20 7.67
N LEU A 115 -9.12 0.80 8.70
CA LEU A 115 -10.57 0.97 8.81
C LEU A 115 -11.13 1.91 7.73
N LEU A 116 -10.34 2.91 7.33
CA LEU A 116 -10.79 3.98 6.45
C LEU A 116 -10.43 3.75 4.97
N MET A 117 -9.55 2.79 4.69
CA MET A 117 -9.18 2.39 3.33
C MET A 117 -10.40 2.05 2.47
N ILE A 118 -11.38 1.30 3.01
CA ILE A 118 -12.59 0.91 2.27
C ILE A 118 -13.55 2.10 2.06
N PRO A 119 -13.95 2.87 3.11
CA PRO A 119 -14.75 4.08 2.95
C PRO A 119 -14.17 5.07 1.94
N TRP A 120 -12.87 5.34 1.99
CA TRP A 120 -12.24 6.29 1.08
C TRP A 120 -12.14 5.77 -0.36
N GLY A 121 -11.93 4.47 -0.55
CA GLY A 121 -12.04 3.85 -1.87
C GLY A 121 -13.43 4.11 -2.48
N ARG A 122 -14.50 3.82 -1.73
CA ARG A 122 -15.88 4.09 -2.17
C ARG A 122 -16.17 5.57 -2.37
N ALA A 123 -15.60 6.44 -1.54
CA ALA A 123 -15.73 7.89 -1.68
C ALA A 123 -15.08 8.38 -2.98
N SER A 124 -13.89 7.89 -3.31
CA SER A 124 -13.18 8.24 -4.55
C SER A 124 -13.93 7.83 -5.81
N ASP A 125 -14.62 6.70 -5.77
CA ASP A 125 -15.47 6.24 -6.88
C ASP A 125 -16.79 7.02 -7.02
N ARG A 126 -17.23 7.74 -5.98
CA ARG A 126 -18.49 8.51 -5.98
C ARG A 126 -18.30 10.00 -6.23
N PHE A 127 -17.31 10.60 -5.58
CA PHE A 127 -17.10 12.05 -5.58
C PHE A 127 -16.06 12.51 -6.61
N GLY A 128 -15.35 11.59 -7.26
CA GLY A 128 -14.19 11.91 -8.08
C GLY A 128 -12.90 11.48 -7.39
N ARG A 129 -11.92 11.06 -8.19
CA ARG A 129 -10.62 10.59 -7.68
C ARG A 129 -9.71 11.75 -7.33
N LYS A 130 -9.75 12.82 -8.13
CA LYS A 130 -8.97 14.04 -7.87
C LYS A 130 -9.37 14.76 -6.58
N PRO A 131 -10.65 15.08 -6.30
CA PRO A 131 -11.00 15.81 -5.08
C PRO A 131 -10.70 15.00 -3.83
N VAL A 132 -10.95 13.68 -3.85
CA VAL A 132 -10.60 12.81 -2.72
C VAL A 132 -9.10 12.78 -2.48
N LEU A 133 -8.29 12.66 -3.54
CA LEU A 133 -6.83 12.69 -3.44
C LEU A 133 -6.32 14.01 -2.83
N VAL A 134 -6.87 15.15 -3.26
CA VAL A 134 -6.47 16.47 -2.74
C VAL A 134 -6.84 16.64 -1.27
N ILE A 135 -8.03 16.20 -0.86
CA ILE A 135 -8.46 16.24 0.54
C ILE A 135 -7.54 15.37 1.42
N SER A 136 -7.22 14.16 0.95
CA SER A 136 -6.29 13.26 1.63
C SER A 136 -4.91 13.88 1.81
N LEU A 137 -4.31 14.44 0.75
CA LEU A 137 -2.99 15.06 0.82
C LEU A 137 -2.94 16.28 1.74
N THR A 138 -3.98 17.12 1.66
CA THR A 138 -4.08 18.31 2.51
C THR A 138 -4.26 17.90 3.98
N GLY A 139 -5.14 16.93 4.25
CA GLY A 139 -5.38 16.44 5.60
C GLY A 139 -4.15 15.79 6.23
N VAL A 140 -3.45 14.92 5.50
CA VAL A 140 -2.20 14.31 5.96
C VAL A 140 -1.11 15.37 6.14
N GLY A 141 -0.94 16.29 5.18
CA GLY A 141 0.05 17.36 5.27
C GLY A 141 -0.17 18.26 6.49
N LEU A 142 -1.41 18.66 6.76
CA LEU A 142 -1.75 19.47 7.93
C LEU A 142 -1.59 18.68 9.24
N ALA A 143 -2.11 17.45 9.32
CA ALA A 143 -2.02 16.64 10.53
C ALA A 143 -0.55 16.33 10.89
N THR A 144 0.28 15.99 9.90
CA THR A 144 1.71 15.76 10.10
C THR A 144 2.45 17.06 10.40
N GLY A 145 2.08 18.18 9.77
CA GLY A 145 2.67 19.49 10.05
C GLY A 145 2.42 20.00 11.47
N VAL A 146 1.23 19.72 12.02
CA VAL A 146 0.88 20.10 13.40
C VAL A 146 1.49 19.15 14.44
N LEU A 147 1.92 17.94 14.03
CA LEU A 147 2.44 16.92 14.94
C LEU A 147 3.61 17.42 15.81
N GLY A 148 4.54 18.19 15.27
CA GLY A 148 5.72 18.65 16.00
C GLY A 148 5.44 19.69 17.09
N PHE A 149 4.22 20.22 17.14
CA PHE A 149 3.74 21.10 18.20
C PHE A 149 3.05 20.34 19.35
N GLY A 150 2.92 19.01 19.24
CA GLY A 150 2.34 18.20 20.31
C GLY A 150 3.22 18.21 21.56
N GLN A 151 2.66 18.60 22.70
CA GLN A 151 3.33 18.62 24.01
C GLN A 151 2.77 17.55 24.95
N ALA A 152 1.87 16.70 24.46
CA ALA A 152 1.29 15.62 25.24
C ALA A 152 1.08 14.37 24.39
N ILE A 153 1.21 13.20 25.00
CA ILE A 153 1.09 11.89 24.32
C ILE A 153 -0.28 11.73 23.66
N TRP A 154 -1.35 12.18 24.32
CA TRP A 154 -2.70 12.10 23.76
C TRP A 154 -2.85 12.96 22.48
N GLN A 155 -2.13 14.10 22.40
CA GLN A 155 -2.13 14.94 21.20
C GLN A 155 -1.44 14.22 20.04
N LEU A 156 -0.32 13.54 20.32
CA LEU A 156 0.39 12.73 19.32
C LEU A 156 -0.49 11.60 18.80
N VAL A 157 -1.18 10.89 19.70
CA VAL A 157 -2.12 9.83 19.33
C VAL A 157 -3.23 10.40 18.45
N LEU A 158 -3.86 11.52 18.85
CA LEU A 158 -4.96 12.12 18.11
C LEU A 158 -4.52 12.60 16.72
N LEU A 159 -3.38 13.28 16.62
CA LEU A 159 -2.84 13.76 15.34
C LEU A 159 -2.45 12.61 14.42
N ARG A 160 -1.99 11.48 14.97
CA ARG A 160 -1.71 10.27 14.19
C ARG A 160 -2.96 9.58 13.70
N CYS A 161 -3.98 9.45 14.54
CA CYS A 161 -5.27 8.96 14.10
C CYS A 161 -5.85 9.88 13.01
N LEU A 162 -5.70 11.21 13.14
CA LEU A 162 -6.14 12.17 12.13
C LEU A 162 -5.35 12.02 10.82
N ALA A 163 -4.03 11.86 10.88
CA ALA A 163 -3.21 11.61 9.70
C ALA A 163 -3.61 10.28 9.03
N GLY A 164 -3.81 9.20 9.79
CA GLY A 164 -4.30 7.92 9.28
C GLY A 164 -5.72 8.03 8.72
N PHE A 165 -6.55 8.94 9.26
CA PHE A 165 -7.89 9.19 8.75
C PHE A 165 -7.87 9.77 7.33
N PHE A 166 -6.91 10.65 7.03
CA PHE A 166 -6.77 11.22 5.71
C PHE A 166 -5.86 10.42 4.77
N ALA A 167 -5.23 9.34 5.24
CA ALA A 167 -4.31 8.49 4.47
C ALA A 167 -5.04 7.53 3.50
N ALA A 168 -5.66 8.08 2.45
CA ALA A 168 -6.29 7.30 1.38
C ALA A 168 -5.56 7.42 0.03
N THR A 169 -4.37 8.02 0.05
CA THR A 169 -3.59 8.36 -1.13
C THR A 169 -3.13 7.10 -1.88
N ILE A 170 -2.68 6.05 -1.19
CA ILE A 170 -2.28 4.80 -1.85
C ILE A 170 -3.39 4.20 -2.73
N VAL A 171 -4.62 4.10 -2.23
CA VAL A 171 -5.73 3.46 -2.98
C VAL A 171 -6.10 4.29 -4.20
N THR A 172 -6.28 5.59 -4.00
CA THR A 172 -6.67 6.51 -5.07
C THR A 172 -5.60 6.60 -6.15
N VAL A 173 -4.34 6.83 -5.77
CA VAL A 173 -3.22 6.89 -6.72
C VAL A 173 -3.05 5.57 -7.47
N ARG A 174 -3.11 4.43 -6.79
CA ARG A 174 -3.01 3.10 -7.43
C ARG A 174 -4.08 2.94 -8.50
N THR A 175 -5.30 3.36 -8.19
CA THR A 175 -6.43 3.18 -9.11
C THR A 175 -6.36 4.19 -10.26
N MET A 176 -5.91 5.42 -10.02
CA MET A 176 -5.64 6.41 -11.09
C MET A 176 -4.50 5.98 -12.02
N ILE A 177 -3.45 5.34 -11.50
CA ILE A 177 -2.38 4.77 -12.34
C ILE A 177 -2.94 3.64 -13.20
N SER A 178 -3.75 2.76 -12.62
CA SER A 178 -4.37 1.66 -13.37
C SER A 178 -5.32 2.15 -14.46
N GLU A 179 -6.07 3.23 -14.23
CA GLU A 179 -6.97 3.81 -15.24
C GLU A 179 -6.25 4.55 -16.36
N ASN A 180 -5.06 5.07 -16.11
CA ASN A 180 -4.24 5.77 -17.10
C ASN A 180 -3.28 4.85 -17.88
N SER A 181 -3.25 3.55 -17.56
CA SER A 181 -2.35 2.57 -18.18
C SER A 181 -3.13 1.54 -19.00
N SER A 182 -2.55 1.08 -20.12
CA SER A 182 -3.06 -0.07 -20.87
C SER A 182 -2.48 -1.38 -20.30
N PRO A 183 -3.11 -2.55 -20.53
CA PRO A 183 -2.59 -3.86 -20.11
C PRO A 183 -1.10 -4.08 -20.40
N LYS A 184 -0.63 -3.72 -21.60
CA LYS A 184 0.78 -3.83 -22.02
C LYS A 184 1.72 -2.93 -21.20
N THR A 185 1.22 -1.78 -20.75
CA THR A 185 2.02 -0.72 -20.14
C THR A 185 1.86 -0.62 -18.62
N GLN A 186 0.87 -1.33 -18.07
CA GLN A 186 0.53 -1.37 -16.65
C GLN A 186 1.73 -1.81 -15.79
N ALA A 187 2.45 -2.85 -16.20
CA ALA A 187 3.63 -3.33 -15.47
C ALA A 187 4.70 -2.22 -15.29
N ARG A 188 4.94 -1.40 -16.32
CA ARG A 188 5.91 -0.28 -16.26
C ARG A 188 5.40 0.82 -15.33
N ALA A 189 4.12 1.16 -15.41
CA ALA A 189 3.51 2.18 -14.56
C ALA A 189 3.54 1.82 -13.06
N PHE A 190 3.24 0.56 -12.74
CA PHE A 190 3.37 0.03 -11.37
C PHE A 190 4.83 -0.11 -10.90
N GLY A 191 5.77 -0.28 -11.84
CA GLY A 191 7.21 -0.15 -11.56
C GLY A 191 7.56 1.23 -11.01
N TYR A 192 7.15 2.30 -11.70
CA TYR A 192 7.36 3.68 -11.23
C TYR A 192 6.67 3.95 -9.88
N PHE A 193 5.45 3.46 -9.70
CA PHE A 193 4.74 3.56 -8.41
C PHE A 193 5.53 2.94 -7.26
N SER A 194 6.13 1.77 -7.50
CA SER A 194 6.92 1.05 -6.48
C SER A 194 8.23 1.77 -6.17
N VAL A 195 8.93 2.28 -7.19
CA VAL A 195 10.16 3.07 -7.01
C VAL A 195 9.87 4.35 -6.22
N ALA A 196 8.81 5.07 -6.55
CA ALA A 196 8.37 6.25 -5.81
C ALA A 196 8.08 5.89 -4.34
N GLY A 197 7.36 4.80 -4.08
CA GLY A 197 7.14 4.30 -2.73
C GLY A 197 8.45 4.14 -1.95
N ASN A 198 9.43 3.43 -2.52
CA ASN A 198 10.72 3.15 -1.87
C ASN A 198 11.57 4.41 -1.65
N ILE A 199 11.56 5.37 -2.59
CA ILE A 199 12.23 6.67 -2.39
C ILE A 199 11.66 7.37 -1.16
N GLY A 200 10.35 7.33 -0.96
CA GLY A 200 9.73 7.94 0.22
C GLY A 200 10.12 7.25 1.54
N ILE A 201 10.31 5.93 1.52
CA ILE A 201 10.81 5.17 2.68
C ILE A 201 12.24 5.61 3.05
N LEU A 202 13.09 5.85 2.05
CA LEU A 202 14.45 6.33 2.25
C LEU A 202 14.49 7.78 2.73
N VAL A 203 13.72 8.65 2.06
CA VAL A 203 13.73 10.10 2.30
C VAL A 203 13.05 10.46 3.62
N GLY A 204 12.02 9.71 4.05
CA GLY A 204 11.28 9.96 5.29
C GLY A 204 12.21 10.09 6.50
N PRO A 205 12.94 9.04 6.91
CA PRO A 205 13.82 9.08 8.07
C PRO A 205 14.99 10.07 7.91
N LEU A 206 15.47 10.29 6.68
CA LEU A 206 16.51 11.28 6.41
C LEU A 206 16.03 12.69 6.75
N ILE A 207 14.83 13.08 6.29
CA ILE A 207 14.23 14.37 6.63
C ILE A 207 13.91 14.41 8.14
N GLY A 208 13.30 13.34 8.68
CA GLY A 208 12.91 13.26 10.08
C GLY A 208 14.08 13.41 11.06
N GLY A 209 15.22 12.76 10.79
CA GLY A 209 16.39 12.76 11.67
C GLY A 209 17.42 13.86 11.40
N ALA A 210 17.49 14.40 10.16
CA ALA A 210 18.40 15.51 9.87
C ALA A 210 17.83 16.88 10.29
N LEU A 211 16.52 16.98 10.47
CA LEU A 211 15.83 18.21 10.88
C LEU A 211 15.27 18.13 12.30
N SER A 212 15.50 17.02 13.02
CA SER A 212 15.16 16.91 14.44
C SER A 212 16.15 17.72 15.29
N GLU A 213 15.65 18.49 16.25
CA GLU A 213 16.46 19.33 17.15
C GLU A 213 17.33 20.37 16.41
N PRO A 214 16.74 21.21 15.52
CA PRO A 214 17.51 22.15 14.70
C PRO A 214 18.25 23.20 15.53
N ALA A 215 17.74 23.55 16.72
CA ALA A 215 18.42 24.44 17.64
C ALA A 215 19.74 23.87 18.17
N LYS A 216 19.85 22.53 18.33
CA LYS A 216 21.07 21.85 18.76
C LYS A 216 21.99 21.50 17.59
N GLN A 217 21.43 21.06 16.45
CA GLN A 217 22.21 20.68 15.27
C GLN A 217 22.73 21.88 14.46
N TYR A 218 21.96 22.97 14.38
CA TYR A 218 22.28 24.15 13.58
C TYR A 218 22.14 25.45 14.39
N PRO A 219 22.93 25.62 15.48
CA PRO A 219 22.83 26.75 16.38
C PRO A 219 23.11 28.11 15.70
N SER A 220 23.89 28.13 14.62
CA SER A 220 24.20 29.33 13.84
C SER A 220 23.02 29.90 13.05
N VAL A 221 22.01 29.09 12.73
CA VAL A 221 20.84 29.48 11.92
C VAL A 221 19.56 29.52 12.76
N PHE A 222 19.42 28.60 13.72
CA PHE A 222 18.16 28.41 14.46
C PHE A 222 18.26 28.73 15.98
N GLY A 223 19.45 28.99 16.52
CA GLY A 223 19.67 29.19 17.96
C GLY A 223 19.13 30.49 18.56
N GLY A 224 18.42 31.32 17.78
CA GLY A 224 17.78 32.55 18.27
C GLY A 224 16.25 32.54 18.20
N ILE A 225 15.65 31.44 17.73
CA ILE A 225 14.20 31.33 17.49
C ILE A 225 13.59 30.49 18.61
N LYS A 226 12.92 31.16 19.56
CA LYS A 226 12.24 30.52 20.71
C LYS A 226 11.29 29.38 20.31
N LEU A 227 10.66 29.48 19.13
CA LEU A 227 9.76 28.44 18.61
C LEU A 227 10.45 27.08 18.45
N PHE A 228 11.72 27.05 18.02
CA PHE A 228 12.47 25.79 17.81
C PHE A 228 13.18 25.30 19.07
N GLU A 229 13.32 26.17 20.07
CA GLU A 229 13.78 25.79 21.41
C GLU A 229 12.63 25.12 22.20
N ASP A 230 11.42 25.70 22.12
CA ASP A 230 10.21 25.16 22.76
C ASP A 230 9.67 23.91 22.03
N PHE A 231 9.87 23.83 20.71
CA PHE A 231 9.40 22.71 19.88
C PHE A 231 10.52 22.15 18.98
N PRO A 232 11.36 21.23 19.51
CA PRO A 232 12.52 20.70 18.78
C PRO A 232 12.18 19.89 17.52
N TYR A 233 10.92 19.40 17.39
CA TYR A 233 10.46 18.61 16.23
C TYR A 233 9.55 19.38 15.28
N ALA A 234 9.24 20.65 15.58
CA ALA A 234 8.38 21.47 14.74
C ALA A 234 8.97 21.67 13.33
N LEU A 235 10.29 21.89 13.20
CA LEU A 235 10.90 22.12 11.89
C LEU A 235 10.75 20.91 10.96
N ALA A 236 11.13 19.72 11.42
CA ALA A 236 11.03 18.49 10.64
C ALA A 236 9.59 18.26 10.17
N THR A 237 8.63 18.39 11.08
CA THR A 237 7.20 18.17 10.79
C THR A 237 6.61 19.24 9.87
N ILE A 238 6.97 20.51 10.02
CA ILE A 238 6.59 21.59 9.09
C ILE A 238 7.14 21.31 7.70
N CYS A 239 8.40 20.90 7.54
CA CYS A 239 8.97 20.57 6.23
C CYS A 239 8.19 19.44 5.55
N ILE A 240 7.80 18.40 6.29
CA ILE A 240 6.99 17.29 5.77
C ILE A 240 5.56 17.77 5.45
N GLY A 241 4.98 18.62 6.29
CA GLY A 241 3.67 19.21 6.05
C GLY A 241 3.65 20.07 4.79
N LEU A 242 4.67 20.89 4.58
CA LEU A 242 4.88 21.69 3.36
C LEU A 242 5.05 20.81 2.13
N PHE A 243 5.77 19.69 2.24
CA PHE A 243 5.86 18.70 1.18
C PHE A 243 4.50 18.07 0.86
N GLY A 244 3.66 17.82 1.87
CA GLY A 244 2.28 17.38 1.69
C GLY A 244 1.40 18.41 0.99
N LEU A 245 1.54 19.69 1.38
CA LEU A 245 0.83 20.80 0.74
C LEU A 245 1.30 21.00 -0.71
N SER A 246 2.60 20.89 -1.00
CA SER A 246 3.10 20.95 -2.38
C SER A 246 2.58 19.78 -3.21
N ALA A 247 2.51 18.57 -2.64
CA ALA A 247 1.86 17.43 -3.29
C ALA A 247 0.36 17.69 -3.55
N ALA A 248 -0.35 18.30 -2.62
CA ALA A 248 -1.74 18.71 -2.82
C ALA A 248 -1.89 19.74 -3.94
N LEU A 249 -1.02 20.75 -4.00
CA LEU A 249 -1.01 21.74 -5.08
C LEU A 249 -0.73 21.09 -6.43
N VAL A 250 0.25 20.18 -6.51
CA VAL A 250 0.52 19.42 -7.74
C VAL A 250 -0.71 18.60 -8.15
N ALA A 251 -1.40 17.97 -7.20
CA ALA A 251 -2.62 17.25 -7.47
C ALA A 251 -3.76 18.16 -7.99
N ILE A 252 -3.88 19.38 -7.47
CA ILE A 252 -4.88 20.34 -7.93
C ILE A 252 -4.59 20.79 -9.37
N PHE A 253 -3.36 21.18 -9.68
CA PHE A 253 -3.03 21.81 -10.97
C PHE A 253 -2.75 20.81 -12.09
N PHE A 254 -2.06 19.70 -11.80
CA PHE A 254 -1.51 18.82 -12.84
C PHE A 254 -2.23 17.49 -13.00
N ILE A 255 -2.89 16.98 -11.94
CA ILE A 255 -3.62 15.72 -12.04
C ILE A 255 -4.98 15.97 -12.71
N LYS A 256 -5.21 15.24 -13.81
CA LYS A 256 -6.50 15.20 -14.50
C LYS A 256 -7.43 14.21 -13.80
N GLU A 257 -8.70 14.57 -13.68
CA GLU A 257 -9.73 13.66 -13.17
C GLU A 257 -9.85 12.45 -14.10
N THR A 258 -9.75 11.25 -13.53
CA THR A 258 -9.89 10.00 -14.28
C THR A 258 -11.30 9.42 -14.16
N LEU A 259 -12.07 9.83 -13.14
CA LEU A 259 -13.46 9.44 -12.99
C LEU A 259 -14.33 10.19 -14.02
N GLY A 260 -14.58 9.56 -15.18
CA GLY A 260 -15.61 10.03 -16.12
C GLY A 260 -15.25 10.04 -17.62
N THR A 261 -14.02 9.73 -18.03
CA THR A 261 -13.66 9.81 -19.46
C THR A 261 -13.96 8.52 -20.26
N ARG A 262 -14.29 7.41 -19.59
CA ARG A 262 -14.90 6.24 -20.24
C ARG A 262 -16.42 6.27 -20.04
N SER A 263 -17.08 7.15 -20.79
CA SER A 263 -18.45 6.90 -21.23
C SER A 263 -18.39 5.74 -22.22
N TYR A 264 -18.22 4.51 -21.72
CA TYR A 264 -18.55 3.33 -22.50
C TYR A 264 -20.06 3.42 -22.72
N THR A 265 -20.43 3.64 -23.97
CA THR A 265 -21.77 3.54 -24.51
C THR A 265 -22.53 2.44 -23.78
N LYS A 266 -23.71 2.78 -23.24
CA LYS A 266 -24.69 1.84 -22.70
C LYS A 266 -24.94 0.70 -23.71
N ALA A 267 -24.21 -0.39 -23.56
CA ALA A 267 -24.51 -1.71 -24.10
C ALA A 267 -24.01 -2.72 -23.07
N GLY A 268 -24.88 -3.03 -22.09
CA GLY A 268 -24.54 -3.90 -20.95
C GLY A 268 -23.90 -3.14 -19.80
N ALA A 269 -24.71 -2.53 -18.93
CA ALA A 269 -24.22 -2.03 -17.65
C ALA A 269 -23.74 -3.23 -16.82
N GLN A 270 -22.44 -3.52 -16.86
CA GLN A 270 -21.84 -4.53 -16.00
C GLN A 270 -22.05 -4.08 -14.55
N GLU A 271 -22.92 -4.79 -13.85
CA GLU A 271 -23.32 -4.48 -12.49
C GLU A 271 -22.06 -4.47 -11.62
N LYS A 272 -21.82 -3.38 -10.87
CA LYS A 272 -20.65 -3.27 -9.99
C LYS A 272 -20.65 -4.47 -9.05
N MET A 273 -19.71 -5.39 -9.24
CA MET A 273 -19.65 -6.62 -8.45
C MET A 273 -19.52 -6.28 -6.96
N THR A 274 -20.39 -6.88 -6.16
CA THR A 274 -20.34 -6.71 -4.71
C THR A 274 -19.05 -7.33 -4.17
N ILE A 275 -18.47 -6.77 -3.09
CA ILE A 275 -17.21 -7.27 -2.49
C ILE A 275 -17.26 -8.79 -2.21
N ARG A 276 -18.42 -9.31 -1.83
CA ARG A 276 -18.65 -10.76 -1.63
C ARG A 276 -18.55 -11.57 -2.91
N GLN A 277 -19.08 -11.05 -4.02
CA GLN A 277 -18.95 -11.68 -5.32
C GLN A 277 -17.49 -11.64 -5.77
N LEU A 278 -16.80 -10.50 -5.58
CA LEU A 278 -15.38 -10.33 -5.89
C LEU A 278 -14.48 -11.37 -5.18
N LEU A 279 -14.72 -11.61 -3.89
CA LEU A 279 -13.97 -12.60 -3.11
C LEU A 279 -14.17 -14.04 -3.58
N ASN A 280 -15.34 -14.33 -4.16
CA ASN A 280 -15.67 -15.66 -4.67
C ASN A 280 -15.18 -15.90 -6.11
N PHE A 281 -14.62 -14.89 -6.79
CA PHE A 281 -14.05 -15.10 -8.12
C PHE A 281 -12.81 -16.01 -8.08
N PRO A 282 -12.67 -16.94 -9.04
CA PRO A 282 -11.51 -17.83 -9.11
C PRO A 282 -10.23 -17.00 -9.25
N GLY A 283 -9.27 -17.23 -8.35
CA GLY A 283 -7.96 -16.55 -8.35
C GLY A 283 -7.84 -15.38 -7.37
N VAL A 284 -8.91 -14.64 -7.08
CA VAL A 284 -8.85 -13.47 -6.17
C VAL A 284 -8.42 -13.90 -4.76
N LEU A 285 -9.01 -14.98 -4.24
CA LEU A 285 -8.65 -15.50 -2.91
C LEU A 285 -7.18 -15.95 -2.86
N ARG A 286 -6.64 -16.53 -3.95
CA ARG A 286 -5.22 -16.89 -4.04
C ARG A 286 -4.32 -15.67 -4.04
N CYS A 287 -4.70 -14.59 -4.75
CA CYS A 287 -3.96 -13.33 -4.73
C CYS A 287 -3.99 -12.65 -3.36
N VAL A 288 -5.14 -12.63 -2.69
CA VAL A 288 -5.27 -12.08 -1.32
C VAL A 288 -4.42 -12.90 -0.35
N TYR A 289 -4.50 -14.23 -0.42
CA TYR A 289 -3.67 -15.13 0.36
C TYR A 289 -2.17 -14.85 0.14
N LEU A 290 -1.72 -14.82 -1.13
CA LEU A 290 -0.34 -14.55 -1.48
C LEU A 290 0.12 -13.18 -0.94
N SER A 291 -0.70 -12.14 -1.11
CA SER A 291 -0.42 -10.80 -0.59
C SER A 291 -0.29 -10.80 0.94
N TRP A 292 -1.18 -11.51 1.64
CA TRP A 292 -1.14 -11.61 3.09
C TRP A 292 0.12 -12.34 3.56
N HIS A 293 0.47 -13.45 2.91
CA HIS A 293 1.68 -14.20 3.19
C HIS A 293 2.96 -13.38 2.95
N LEU A 294 3.05 -12.64 1.85
CA LEU A 294 4.20 -11.79 1.57
C LEU A 294 4.37 -10.69 2.62
N ASN A 295 3.28 -10.04 3.03
CA ASN A 295 3.32 -9.04 4.10
C ASN A 295 3.70 -9.67 5.46
N LEU A 296 3.17 -10.86 5.77
CA LEU A 296 3.52 -11.59 6.99
C LEU A 296 5.01 -11.94 7.02
N MET A 297 5.55 -12.47 5.92
CA MET A 297 6.98 -12.76 5.80
C MET A 297 7.83 -11.50 5.98
N SER A 298 7.40 -10.37 5.43
CA SER A 298 8.08 -9.07 5.65
C SER A 298 8.12 -8.69 7.13
N VAL A 299 6.98 -8.81 7.85
CA VAL A 299 6.91 -8.46 9.28
C VAL A 299 7.78 -9.41 10.11
N VAL A 300 7.74 -10.71 9.84
CA VAL A 300 8.56 -11.71 10.53
C VAL A 300 10.04 -11.44 10.30
N TYR A 301 10.43 -11.10 9.07
CA TYR A 301 11.81 -10.73 8.74
C TYR A 301 12.25 -9.49 9.52
N THR A 302 11.49 -8.39 9.49
CA THR A 302 11.81 -7.15 10.22
C THR A 302 11.88 -7.38 11.74
N SER A 303 10.91 -8.10 12.32
CA SER A 303 10.90 -8.42 13.75
C SER A 303 12.06 -9.33 14.15
N GLY A 304 12.41 -10.30 13.30
CA GLY A 304 13.51 -11.23 13.55
C GLY A 304 14.86 -10.52 13.57
N THR A 305 15.10 -9.58 12.65
CA THR A 305 16.31 -8.75 12.66
C THR A 305 16.39 -7.92 13.95
N ILE A 306 15.30 -7.28 14.37
CA ILE A 306 15.29 -6.48 15.61
C ILE A 306 15.63 -7.35 16.83
N PHE A 307 15.10 -8.58 16.90
CA PHE A 307 15.34 -9.49 18.02
C PHE A 307 16.79 -9.99 18.10
N ILE A 308 17.43 -10.25 16.95
CA ILE A 308 18.83 -10.69 16.89
C ILE A 308 19.78 -9.57 17.34
N PHE A 309 19.48 -8.32 16.99
CA PHE A 309 20.35 -7.17 17.30
C PHE A 309 20.02 -6.49 18.64
N SER A 310 18.85 -6.73 19.24
CA SER A 310 18.47 -6.18 20.56
C SER A 310 18.96 -7.08 21.70
N GLN A 311 19.70 -6.51 22.65
CA GLN A 311 20.23 -7.23 23.82
C GLN A 311 19.10 -7.95 24.61
N PRO A 312 19.25 -9.25 24.95
CA PRO A 312 18.18 -10.06 25.55
C PRO A 312 17.75 -9.62 26.97
N LYS A 313 18.55 -8.78 27.65
CA LYS A 313 18.24 -8.28 29.00
C LYS A 313 17.18 -7.18 29.02
N LEU A 314 17.02 -6.38 27.95
CA LEU A 314 15.99 -5.32 27.92
C LEU A 314 14.61 -5.88 27.54
N VAL A 315 14.56 -6.82 26.59
CA VAL A 315 13.29 -7.40 26.12
C VAL A 315 12.62 -8.28 27.19
N SER A 316 13.39 -9.03 27.96
CA SER A 316 12.87 -9.89 29.05
C SER A 316 12.31 -9.10 30.22
N ILE A 317 12.97 -8.00 30.62
CA ILE A 317 12.49 -7.12 31.71
C ILE A 317 11.21 -6.38 31.30
N GLN A 318 11.11 -5.95 30.03
CA GLN A 318 9.90 -5.33 29.47
C GLN A 318 8.70 -6.26 29.49
N PHE A 319 8.85 -7.48 29.00
CA PHE A 319 7.75 -8.45 28.96
C PHE A 319 7.31 -8.88 30.37
N GLN A 320 8.26 -9.08 31.30
CA GLN A 320 7.96 -9.46 32.67
C GLN A 320 7.18 -8.35 33.41
N ARG A 321 7.61 -7.08 33.31
CA ARG A 321 6.94 -5.94 33.97
C ARG A 321 5.60 -5.56 33.35
N ILE A 322 5.43 -5.70 32.03
CA ILE A 322 4.12 -5.51 31.36
C ILE A 322 3.14 -6.58 31.84
N THR A 323 3.62 -7.81 32.04
CA THR A 323 2.84 -8.89 32.65
C THR A 323 2.49 -8.54 34.09
N ASP A 324 3.44 -8.09 34.91
CA ASP A 324 3.21 -7.76 36.32
C ASP A 324 2.24 -6.57 36.54
N ARG A 325 2.32 -5.48 35.75
CA ARG A 325 1.41 -4.32 35.92
C ARG A 325 0.00 -4.55 35.39
N LYS A 326 -0.19 -5.32 34.32
CA LYS A 326 -1.55 -5.63 33.82
C LYS A 326 -2.20 -6.82 34.54
N PHE A 327 -1.42 -7.70 35.18
CA PHE A 327 -1.98 -8.83 35.92
C PHE A 327 -2.54 -8.47 37.30
N SER A 328 -2.11 -7.36 37.90
CA SER A 328 -2.57 -6.97 39.24
C SER A 328 -4.08 -6.67 39.33
N ASN A 329 -4.74 -6.28 38.23
CA ASN A 329 -6.15 -5.84 38.28
C ASN A 329 -7.13 -6.66 37.42
N SER A 330 -6.70 -7.70 36.69
CA SER A 330 -7.64 -8.43 35.81
C SER A 330 -7.35 -9.92 35.60
N CYS A 331 -6.36 -10.52 36.27
CA CYS A 331 -5.96 -11.91 35.96
C CYS A 331 -5.78 -12.85 37.16
N VAL A 332 -6.45 -12.61 38.29
CA VAL A 332 -6.69 -13.70 39.28
C VAL A 332 -7.76 -14.68 38.78
N LEU A 333 -8.66 -14.25 37.88
CA LEU A 333 -9.78 -15.07 37.41
C LEU A 333 -9.52 -15.91 36.15
N VAL A 334 -8.57 -15.52 35.29
CA VAL A 334 -8.32 -16.22 34.02
C VAL A 334 -7.17 -17.22 34.12
N TYR A 335 -6.13 -16.93 34.92
CA TYR A 335 -4.97 -17.83 35.05
C TYR A 335 -5.24 -19.08 35.91
N SER A 336 -6.12 -19.00 36.93
CA SER A 336 -6.52 -20.18 37.71
C SER A 336 -7.42 -21.17 36.94
N CYS A 337 -7.98 -20.77 35.80
CA CYS A 337 -8.88 -21.63 35.02
C CYS A 337 -8.18 -22.37 33.87
N LEU A 338 -7.01 -21.91 33.41
CA LEU A 338 -6.33 -22.46 32.24
C LEU A 338 -5.07 -23.29 32.54
N TRP A 339 -4.48 -23.18 33.74
CA TRP A 339 -3.29 -23.94 34.12
C TRP A 339 -3.47 -24.58 35.50
N GLY A 340 -4.39 -25.53 35.57
CA GLY A 340 -4.36 -26.57 36.59
C GLY A 340 -3.20 -27.52 36.30
N ARG A 341 -2.15 -27.48 37.12
CA ARG A 341 -1.26 -28.63 37.34
C ARG A 341 -0.88 -28.73 38.82
N THR A 342 -1.35 -29.82 39.41
CA THR A 342 -0.69 -30.64 40.43
C THR A 342 0.82 -30.74 40.25
#